data_AF-A0A7T5R620-F1
#
_entry.id   AF-A0A7T5R620-F1
#
_cell.length_a   1.000
_cell.length_b   1.000
_cell.length_c   1.000
_cell.angle_alpha   90.00
_cell.angle_beta   90.00
_cell.angle_gamma   90.00
#
_symmetry.space_group_name_H-M   'P 1'
#
loop_
_entity.id
_entity.type
_entity.pdbx_description
1 polymer ?
#
loop_
_entity_poly.entity_id
_entity_poly.type
_entity_poly.pdbx_seq_one_letter_code
_entity_poly.pdbx_strand_id
1 'polypeptide(L)'
;MGFFSEHKTLLITVVAIILVIGVWYGISSDAPSSSLLTSENVGGAGSAEDQNLVETLLQLRAVSLSGAILGDPAFLSLQDFGTQIVPEPIGRPNPFAPLLRGLQSTSTSRGSQLFPTR
;
A
#
# COMPACT_ATOMS: atom_id res chain seq x y z
N MET A 1 -30.58 69.73 -1.61
CA MET A 1 -30.83 68.29 -1.85
C MET A 1 -31.26 68.07 -3.30
N GLY A 2 -30.33 68.22 -4.27
CA GLY A 2 -30.66 68.20 -5.72
C GLY A 2 -29.75 67.34 -6.60
N PHE A 3 -28.77 66.64 -6.04
CA PHE A 3 -27.81 65.84 -6.82
C PHE A 3 -28.37 64.46 -7.24
N PHE A 4 -29.45 63.99 -6.61
CA PHE A 4 -29.99 62.65 -6.82
C PHE A 4 -30.94 62.53 -8.02
N SER A 5 -31.49 63.64 -8.55
CA SER A 5 -32.46 63.61 -9.64
C SER A 5 -31.84 63.72 -11.03
N GLU A 6 -30.82 64.55 -11.21
CA GLU A 6 -30.19 64.76 -12.52
C GLU A 6 -29.23 63.62 -12.90
N HIS A 7 -28.54 63.04 -11.92
CA HIS A 7 -27.59 61.95 -12.12
C HIS A 7 -28.18 60.58 -11.76
N LYS A 8 -29.51 60.46 -11.68
CA LYS A 8 -30.20 59.20 -11.31
C LYS A 8 -29.74 58.03 -12.17
N THR A 9 -29.60 58.22 -13.48
CA THR A 9 -29.10 57.19 -14.41
C THR A 9 -27.64 56.82 -14.11
N LEU A 10 -26.79 57.81 -13.82
CA LEU A 10 -25.37 57.59 -13.49
C LEU A 10 -25.24 56.82 -12.16
N LEU A 11 -26.01 57.21 -11.15
CA LEU A 11 -26.04 56.56 -9.84
C LEU A 11 -26.52 55.10 -9.94
N ILE A 12 -27.58 54.84 -10.72
CA ILE A 12 -28.06 53.47 -10.98
C ILE A 12 -26.99 52.64 -11.69
N THR A 13 -26.31 53.20 -12.68
CA THR A 13 -25.23 52.51 -13.41
C THR A 13 -24.05 52.17 -12.49
N VAL A 14 -23.63 53.10 -11.62
CA VAL A 14 -22.55 52.86 -10.66
C VAL A 14 -22.92 51.76 -9.66
N VAL A 15 -24.15 51.78 -9.14
CA VAL A 15 -24.64 50.73 -8.23
C VAL A 15 -24.70 49.38 -8.95
N ALA A 16 -25.14 49.33 -10.20
CA ALA A 16 -25.18 48.10 -11.00
C ALA A 16 -23.77 47.53 -11.22
N ILE A 17 -22.78 48.37 -11.52
CA ILE A 17 -21.38 47.96 -11.68
C ILE A 17 -20.82 47.39 -10.37
N ILE A 18 -21.08 48.05 -9.24
CA ILE A 18 -20.65 47.57 -7.92
C ILE A 18 -21.26 46.20 -7.61
N LEU A 19 -22.54 45.99 -7.94
CA LEU A 19 -23.20 44.70 -7.75
C LEU A 19 -22.60 43.61 -8.64
N VAL A 20 -22.30 43.90 -9.91
CA VAL A 20 -21.67 42.95 -10.84
C VAL A 20 -20.28 42.56 -10.35
N ILE A 21 -19.47 43.52 -9.90
CA ILE A 21 -18.13 43.26 -9.35
C ILE A 21 -18.23 42.44 -8.05
N GLY A 22 -19.19 42.76 -7.17
CA GLY A 22 -19.41 42.03 -5.93
C GLY A 22 -19.80 40.57 -6.16
N VAL A 23 -20.72 40.32 -7.11
CA VAL A 23 -21.12 38.95 -7.49
C VAL A 23 -19.97 38.21 -8.16
N TRP A 24 -19.23 38.87 -9.06
CA TRP A 24 -18.06 38.28 -9.71
C TRP A 24 -17.00 37.88 -8.68
N TYR A 25 -16.68 38.75 -7.73
CA TYR A 25 -15.69 38.45 -6.70
C TYR A 25 -16.14 37.33 -5.76
N GLY A 26 -17.43 37.27 -5.43
CA GLY A 26 -18.01 36.19 -4.62
C GLY A 26 -18.03 34.84 -5.32
N ILE A 27 -18.15 34.80 -6.66
CA ILE A 27 -18.16 33.55 -7.44
C ILE A 27 -16.77 33.13 -7.92
N SER A 28 -15.84 34.08 -8.08
CA SER A 28 -14.43 33.84 -8.42
C SER A 28 -13.58 33.45 -7.21
N SER A 29 -14.17 33.37 -6.02
CA SER A 29 -13.50 32.78 -4.86
C SER A 29 -13.39 31.28 -5.09
N ASP A 30 -12.17 30.76 -5.27
CA ASP A 30 -11.91 29.34 -5.45
C ASP A 30 -12.66 28.53 -4.40
N ALA A 31 -13.63 27.71 -4.84
CA ALA A 31 -14.19 26.68 -3.98
C ALA A 31 -13.01 25.83 -3.48
N PRO A 32 -12.98 25.41 -2.19
CA PRO A 32 -11.99 24.44 -1.76
C PRO A 32 -12.25 23.18 -2.57
N SER A 33 -11.48 23.00 -3.64
CA SER A 33 -11.40 21.75 -4.36
C SER A 33 -10.84 20.76 -3.35
N SER A 34 -11.71 20.07 -2.64
CA SER A 34 -11.41 18.80 -2.01
C SER A 34 -11.12 17.82 -3.14
N SER A 35 -9.96 18.01 -3.77
CA SER A 35 -9.41 17.11 -4.74
C SER A 35 -9.19 15.79 -4.01
N LEU A 36 -10.09 14.84 -4.25
CA LEU A 36 -9.98 13.46 -3.77
C LEU A 36 -8.78 12.73 -4.37
N LEU A 37 -8.07 13.38 -5.29
CA LEU A 37 -6.82 12.93 -5.85
C LEU A 37 -5.74 13.91 -5.42
N THR A 38 -4.94 13.49 -4.44
CA THR A 38 -3.63 14.09 -4.18
C THR A 38 -2.64 13.44 -5.15
N SER A 39 -2.03 14.22 -6.02
CA SER A 39 -0.81 13.77 -6.70
C SER A 39 0.33 14.16 -5.79
N GLU A 40 0.93 13.18 -5.14
CA GLU A 40 2.14 13.40 -4.34
C GLU A 40 3.26 13.86 -5.28
N ASN A 41 3.53 15.16 -5.24
CA ASN A 41 4.67 15.74 -5.93
C ASN A 41 5.90 15.47 -5.07
N VAL A 42 6.63 14.37 -5.37
CA VAL A 42 7.97 14.07 -4.84
C VAL A 42 8.98 15.03 -5.48
N GLY A 43 8.78 16.33 -5.26
CA GLY A 43 9.48 17.40 -5.97
C GLY A 43 9.74 18.62 -5.08
N GLY A 44 9.65 18.47 -3.76
CA GLY A 44 9.86 19.56 -2.81
C GLY A 44 10.56 19.06 -1.56
N ALA A 45 11.88 19.27 -1.50
CA ALA A 45 12.72 19.29 -0.30
C ALA A 45 12.43 18.22 0.76
N GLY A 46 13.16 17.10 0.66
CA GLY A 46 13.57 16.24 1.78
C GLY A 46 12.50 16.03 2.85
N SER A 47 11.57 15.14 2.55
CA SER A 47 10.63 14.57 3.51
C SER A 47 11.40 14.14 4.76
N ALA A 48 10.81 14.31 5.95
CA ALA A 48 11.46 13.87 7.19
C ALA A 48 11.83 12.37 7.15
N GLU A 49 11.08 11.59 6.36
CA GLU A 49 11.35 10.19 6.06
C GLU A 49 12.67 9.99 5.27
N ASP A 50 12.98 10.87 4.31
CA ASP A 50 14.21 10.77 3.49
C ASP A 50 15.46 11.00 4.34
N GLN A 51 15.40 11.95 5.27
CA GLN A 51 16.49 12.23 6.20
C GLN A 51 16.71 11.06 7.17
N ASN A 52 15.63 10.44 7.66
CA ASN A 52 15.71 9.28 8.53
C ASN A 52 16.32 8.06 7.83
N LEU A 53 15.99 7.85 6.54
CA LEU A 53 16.60 6.80 5.72
C LEU A 53 18.10 7.04 5.53
N VAL A 54 18.51 8.26 5.19
CA VAL A 54 19.93 8.62 5.03
C VAL A 54 20.70 8.45 6.34
N GLU A 55 20.12 8.84 7.47
CA GLU A 55 20.71 8.66 8.80
C GLU A 55 20.88 7.18 9.15
N THR A 56 19.85 6.37 8.91
CA THR A 56 19.90 4.91 9.12
C THR A 56 20.97 4.25 8.25
N LEU A 57 21.09 4.66 6.97
CA LEU A 57 22.11 4.16 6.06
C LEU A 57 23.53 4.55 6.51
N LEU A 58 23.71 5.77 7.02
CA LEU A 58 24.98 6.20 7.61
C LEU A 58 25.34 5.39 8.86
N GLN A 59 24.35 5.08 9.70
CA GLN A 59 24.54 4.30 10.90
C GLN A 59 24.88 2.83 10.58
N LEU A 60 24.20 2.21 9.61
CA LEU A 60 24.52 0.86 9.13
C LEU A 60 25.91 0.79 8.48
N ARG A 61 26.32 1.83 7.74
CA ARG A 61 27.69 1.92 7.20
C ARG A 61 28.74 1.94 8.30
N ALA A 62 28.46 2.59 9.42
CA ALA A 62 29.38 2.70 10.55
C ALA A 62 29.52 1.39 11.35
N VAL A 63 28.56 0.46 11.21
CA VAL A 63 28.66 -0.86 11.82
C VAL A 63 29.61 -1.73 11.01
N SER A 64 30.86 -1.82 11.46
CA SER A 64 31.81 -2.82 10.97
C SER A 64 31.81 -4.01 11.92
N LEU A 65 31.61 -5.21 11.38
CA LEU A 65 31.72 -6.44 12.15
C LEU A 65 33.19 -6.86 12.19
N SER A 66 33.84 -6.69 13.34
CA SER A 66 35.19 -7.17 13.56
C SER A 66 35.16 -8.67 13.84
N GLY A 67 35.78 -9.47 12.98
CA GLY A 67 35.93 -10.92 13.16
C GLY A 67 36.91 -11.33 14.26
N ALA A 68 37.41 -10.38 15.07
CA ALA A 68 38.41 -10.64 16.10
C ALA A 68 37.97 -11.71 17.11
N ILE A 69 36.68 -11.77 17.44
CA ILE A 69 36.12 -12.80 18.34
C ILE A 69 36.28 -14.22 17.79
N LEU A 70 36.34 -14.39 16.45
CA LEU A 70 36.51 -15.69 15.81
C LEU A 70 37.93 -16.24 15.96
N GLY A 71 38.90 -15.40 16.33
CA GLY A 71 40.29 -15.79 16.63
C GLY A 71 40.58 -15.98 18.12
N ASP A 72 39.60 -15.73 18.99
CA ASP A 72 39.77 -15.90 20.43
C ASP A 72 39.92 -17.39 20.78
N PRO A 73 40.92 -17.79 21.60
CA PRO A 73 41.08 -19.18 22.02
C PRO A 73 39.83 -19.80 22.67
N ALA A 74 38.99 -19.00 23.33
CA ALA A 74 37.71 -19.42 23.89
C ALA A 74 36.65 -19.66 22.80
N PHE A 75 36.70 -18.94 21.68
CA PHE A 75 35.83 -19.22 20.53
C PHE A 75 36.31 -20.46 19.76
N LEU A 76 37.63 -20.67 19.67
CA LEU A 76 38.21 -21.86 19.04
C LEU A 76 38.01 -23.14 19.85
N SER A 77 37.75 -23.04 21.15
CA SER A 77 37.45 -24.18 22.02
C SER A 77 35.97 -24.57 22.03
N LEU A 78 35.09 -23.80 21.37
CA LEU A 78 33.67 -24.14 21.25
C LEU A 78 33.51 -25.43 20.45
N GLN A 79 32.82 -26.39 21.04
CA GLN A 79 32.47 -27.64 20.39
C GLN A 79 31.04 -27.55 19.84
N ASP A 80 30.86 -27.98 18.60
CA ASP A 80 29.52 -28.11 18.01
C ASP A 80 28.80 -29.31 18.65
N PHE A 81 27.59 -29.07 19.16
CA PHE A 81 26.71 -30.08 19.74
C PHE A 81 25.54 -30.45 18.82
N GLY A 82 25.58 -29.99 17.56
CA GLY A 82 24.63 -30.38 16.53
C GLY A 82 24.62 -31.89 16.34
N THR A 83 23.43 -32.48 16.43
CA THR A 83 23.21 -33.87 16.02
C THR A 83 22.87 -33.91 14.54
N GLN A 84 23.46 -34.85 13.81
CA GLN A 84 23.10 -35.05 12.41
C GLN A 84 21.66 -35.54 12.32
N ILE A 85 20.79 -34.75 11.70
CA ILE A 85 19.41 -35.15 11.44
C ILE A 85 19.43 -36.17 10.31
N VAL A 86 19.09 -37.42 10.63
CA VAL A 86 18.86 -38.45 9.61
C VAL A 86 17.60 -38.07 8.83
N PRO A 87 17.66 -37.98 7.49
CA PRO A 87 16.46 -37.71 6.69
C PRO A 87 15.40 -38.78 6.94
N GLU A 88 14.23 -38.36 7.38
CA GLU A 88 13.08 -39.24 7.50
C GLU A 88 12.53 -39.56 6.11
N PRO A 89 12.03 -40.80 5.88
CA PRO A 89 11.36 -41.13 4.63
C PRO A 89 10.14 -40.22 4.44
N ILE A 90 9.86 -39.85 3.18
CA ILE A 90 8.66 -39.08 2.84
C ILE A 90 7.42 -39.76 3.42
N GLY A 91 6.59 -38.99 4.12
CA GLY A 91 5.37 -39.48 4.75
C GLY A 91 4.33 -39.99 3.74
N ARG A 92 3.15 -40.37 4.25
CA ARG A 92 2.04 -40.77 3.38
C ARG A 92 1.65 -39.61 2.45
N PRO A 93 1.33 -39.89 1.17
CA PRO A 93 0.74 -38.89 0.28
C PRO A 93 -0.47 -38.21 0.94
N ASN A 94 -0.57 -36.90 0.81
CA ASN A 94 -1.67 -36.13 1.40
C ASN A 94 -3.02 -36.62 0.83
N PRO A 95 -3.91 -37.23 1.65
CA PRO A 95 -5.18 -37.76 1.18
C PRO A 95 -6.19 -36.65 0.81
N PHE A 96 -5.87 -35.39 1.12
CA PHE A 96 -6.65 -34.20 0.78
C PHE A 96 -5.98 -33.36 -0.32
N ALA A 97 -4.91 -33.86 -0.97
CA ALA A 97 -4.32 -33.17 -2.11
C ALA A 97 -5.39 -33.00 -3.20
N PRO A 98 -5.56 -31.80 -3.80
CA PRO A 98 -6.51 -31.60 -4.88
C PRO A 98 -6.21 -32.61 -5.98
N LEU A 99 -7.20 -33.42 -6.35
CA LEU A 99 -7.10 -34.25 -7.54
C LEU A 99 -6.85 -33.30 -8.71
N LEU A 100 -5.74 -33.48 -9.43
CA LEU A 100 -5.50 -32.80 -10.70
C LEU A 100 -6.77 -32.99 -11.54
N ARG A 101 -7.49 -31.89 -11.74
CA ARG A 101 -8.79 -31.82 -12.40
C ARG A 101 -8.59 -32.20 -13.87
N GLY A 102 -8.52 -33.50 -14.16
CA GLY A 102 -8.16 -33.99 -15.50
C GLY A 102 -8.23 -35.50 -15.70
N LEU A 103 -8.28 -36.33 -14.66
CA LEU A 103 -8.58 -37.75 -14.83
C LEU A 103 -10.07 -37.96 -14.65
N GLN A 104 -10.76 -37.96 -15.79
CA GLN A 104 -12.17 -38.24 -15.98
C GLN A 104 -12.65 -39.33 -15.02
N SER A 105 -13.65 -38.99 -14.22
CA SER A 105 -14.47 -39.99 -13.53
C SER A 105 -15.13 -40.86 -14.60
N THR A 106 -14.52 -42.00 -14.92
CA THR A 106 -15.24 -43.09 -15.60
C THR A 106 -16.23 -43.63 -14.58
N SER A 107 -17.41 -43.01 -14.52
CA SER A 107 -18.57 -43.59 -13.87
C SER A 107 -18.96 -44.84 -14.64
N THR A 108 -18.40 -45.98 -14.24
CA THR A 108 -18.99 -47.28 -14.59
C THR A 108 -20.34 -47.33 -13.89
N SER A 109 -21.38 -46.94 -14.63
CA SER A 109 -22.77 -47.25 -14.33
C SER A 109 -22.92 -48.77 -14.28
N ARG A 110 -22.70 -49.37 -13.10
CA ARG A 110 -23.13 -50.73 -12.80
C ARG A 110 -24.55 -50.63 -12.28
N GLY A 111 -25.49 -50.85 -13.19
CA GLY A 111 -26.89 -51.03 -12.88
C GLY A 111 -27.09 -52.06 -11.77
N SER A 112 -28.06 -51.77 -10.93
CA SER A 112 -28.74 -52.65 -9.98
C SER A 112 -28.61 -54.14 -10.30
N GLN A 113 -27.85 -54.88 -9.50
CA GLN A 113 -28.02 -56.32 -9.34
C GLN A 113 -28.33 -56.57 -7.86
N LEU A 114 -29.63 -56.50 -7.61
CA LEU A 114 -30.33 -57.01 -6.43
C LEU A 114 -30.05 -58.53 -6.33
N PHE A 115 -29.73 -58.96 -5.11
CA PHE A 115 -29.44 -60.31 -4.61
C PHE A 115 -29.88 -61.52 -5.46
N PRO A 116 -29.04 -62.56 -5.64
CA PRO A 116 -29.51 -63.89 -5.99
C PRO A 116 -30.03 -64.64 -4.75
N THR A 117 -31.20 -65.23 -4.90
CA THR A 117 -31.90 -66.10 -3.95
C THR A 117 -31.10 -67.37 -3.64
N ARG A 118 -31.00 -67.74 -2.36
CA ARG A 118 -31.10 -69.13 -1.91
C ARG A 118 -31.73 -69.20 -0.53
#